data_AF-A0A949MGT5-F1
#
_entry.id   AF-A0A949MGT5-F1
#
_cell.length_a   1.000
_cell.length_b   1.000
_cell.length_c   1.000
_cell.angle_alpha   90.00
_cell.angle_beta   90.00
_cell.angle_gamma   90.00
#
_symmetry.space_group_name_H-M   'P 1'
#
loop_
_entity.id
_entity.type
_entity.pdbx_description
1 polymer ?
#
loop_
_entity_poly.entity_id
_entity_poly.type
_entity_poly.pdbx_seq_one_letter_code
_entity_poly.pdbx_strand_id
1 'polypeptide(L)' 'MSEYKNKTEKEITKLLDEKREALRSFRFAISGSKTRNVREGRNGRKEIARLMTELAERRRSRVAEKE' A
#
# COMPACT_ATOMS: atom_id res chain seq x y z
N MET A 1 5.97 -14.33 -0.76
CA MET A 1 5.57 -14.11 -2.17
C MET A 1 5.00 -12.71 -2.30
N SER A 2 5.51 -11.87 -3.20
CA SER A 2 4.93 -10.55 -3.45
C SER A 2 3.67 -10.75 -4.31
N GLU A 3 2.51 -10.72 -3.66
CA GLU A 3 1.18 -10.85 -4.27
C GLU A 3 0.90 -9.79 -5.37
N TYR A 4 1.79 -8.80 -5.52
CA TYR A 4 1.66 -7.68 -6.46
C TYR A 4 2.57 -7.79 -7.68
N LYS A 5 3.37 -8.87 -7.83
CA LYS A 5 4.27 -9.08 -8.97
C LYS A 5 3.54 -9.06 -10.32
N ASN A 6 2.31 -9.58 -10.36
CA ASN A 6 1.51 -9.67 -11.58
C ASN A 6 0.74 -8.38 -11.93
N LYS A 7 0.75 -7.36 -11.04
CA LYS A 7 0.03 -6.10 -11.28
C LYS A 7 0.91 -5.11 -12.02
N THR A 8 0.29 -4.30 -12.88
CA THR A 8 0.99 -3.23 -13.60
C THR A 8 1.34 -2.07 -12.65
N GLU A 9 2.35 -1.26 -12.98
CA GLU A 9 2.73 -0.09 -12.15
C GLU A 9 1.56 0.88 -11.95
N LYS A 10 0.70 1.02 -12.96
CA LYS A 10 -0.52 1.84 -12.91
C LYS A 10 -1.57 1.28 -11.95
N GLU A 11 -1.71 -0.03 -11.86
CA GLU A 11 -2.63 -0.66 -10.89
C GLU A 11 -2.10 -0.58 -9.47
N ILE A 12 -0.78 -0.75 -9.28
CA ILE A 12 -0.15 -0.64 -7.97
C ILE A 12 -0.28 0.77 -7.41
N THR A 13 -0.12 1.79 -8.25
CA THR A 13 -0.32 3.20 -7.86
C THR A 13 -1.77 3.50 -7.51
N LYS A 14 -2.74 3.06 -8.32
CA LYS A 14 -4.17 3.18 -7.98
C LYS A 14 -4.52 2.51 -6.66
N LEU A 15 -4.07 1.27 -6.46
CA LEU A 15 -4.30 0.53 -5.21
C LEU A 15 -3.63 1.21 -4.00
N LEU A 16 -2.46 1.82 -4.20
CA LEU A 16 -1.77 2.55 -3.16
C LEU A 16 -2.60 3.76 -2.70
N ASP A 17 -3.20 4.49 -3.64
CA ASP A 17 -4.03 5.66 -3.34
C ASP A 17 -5.33 5.25 -2.64
N GLU A 18 -6.03 4.24 -3.14
CA GLU A 18 -7.23 3.67 -2.50
C GLU A 18 -6.95 3.21 -1.06
N LYS A 19 -5.82 2.53 -0.83
CA LYS A 19 -5.46 2.05 0.51
C LYS A 19 -5.06 3.20 1.45
N ARG A 20 -4.45 4.26 0.94
CA ARG A 20 -4.15 5.48 1.71
C ARG A 20 -5.42 6.21 2.10
N GLU A 21 -6.38 6.33 1.19
CA GLU A 21 -7.69 6.90 1.49
C GLU A 21 -8.45 6.08 2.52
N ALA A 22 -8.50 4.75 2.36
CA ALA A 22 -9.11 3.86 3.33
C ALA A 22 -8.47 4.01 4.72
N LEU A 23 -7.13 4.13 4.78
CA LEU A 23 -6.41 4.36 6.04
C LEU A 23 -6.70 5.74 6.65
N ARG A 24 -6.88 6.77 5.82
CA ARG A 24 -7.28 8.11 6.26
C ARG A 24 -8.70 8.07 6.85
N SER A 25 -9.65 7.48 6.15
CA SER A 25 -11.03 7.29 6.62
C SER A 25 -11.06 6.48 7.92
N PHE A 26 -10.24 5.42 8.02
CA PHE A 26 -10.09 4.62 9.24
C PHE A 26 -9.55 5.44 10.42
N ARG A 27 -8.55 6.32 10.19
CA ARG A 27 -8.03 7.22 11.24
C ARG A 27 -9.11 8.17 11.77
N PHE A 28 -9.93 8.74 10.87
CA PHE A 28 -11.05 9.59 11.28
C PHE A 28 -12.14 8.78 12.01
N ALA A 29 -12.46 7.57 11.53
CA ALA A 29 -13.45 6.70 12.15
C ALA A 29 -13.05 6.21 13.56
N ILE A 30 -11.76 6.05 13.83
CA ILE A 30 -11.25 5.72 15.18
C ILE A 30 -11.40 6.88 16.14
N SER A 31 -11.14 8.11 15.70
CA SER A 31 -11.21 9.30 16.56
C SER A 31 -12.59 9.51 17.20
N GLY A 32 -13.64 8.98 16.58
CA GLY A 32 -15.02 9.04 17.08
C GLY A 32 -15.47 7.84 17.91
N SER A 33 -14.55 6.98 18.39
CA SER A 33 -14.84 5.77 19.19
C SER A 33 -15.68 4.66 18.51
N LYS A 34 -15.91 4.77 17.19
CA LYS A 34 -16.86 3.91 16.46
C LYS A 34 -16.30 2.55 16.01
N THR A 35 -14.97 2.39 15.95
CA THR A 35 -14.34 1.19 15.36
C THR A 35 -13.49 0.42 16.36
N ARG A 36 -13.95 -0.78 16.73
CA ARG A 36 -13.22 -1.72 17.61
C ARG A 36 -12.12 -2.51 16.89
N ASN A 37 -12.09 -2.52 15.55
CA ASN A 37 -11.19 -3.37 14.78
C ASN A 37 -9.87 -2.68 14.40
N VAL A 38 -8.99 -2.49 15.39
CA VAL A 38 -7.64 -1.93 15.21
C VAL A 38 -6.73 -2.73 14.26
N ARG A 39 -7.08 -4.00 13.99
CA ARG A 39 -6.32 -4.88 13.08
C ARG A 39 -6.40 -4.40 11.63
N GLU A 40 -7.51 -3.81 11.22
CA GLU A 40 -7.69 -3.30 9.85
C GLU A 40 -6.69 -2.19 9.52
N GLY A 41 -6.48 -1.22 10.43
CA GLY A 41 -5.47 -0.18 10.24
C GLY A 41 -4.03 -0.72 10.22
N ARG A 42 -3.74 -1.79 10.98
CA ARG A 42 -2.42 -2.45 10.93
C ARG A 42 -2.22 -3.16 9.59
N ASN A 43 -3.23 -3.88 9.11
CA ASN A 43 -3.18 -4.59 7.83
C ASN A 43 -3.06 -3.60 6.65
N GLY A 44 -3.83 -2.51 6.67
CA GLY A 44 -3.74 -1.46 5.65
C GLY A 44 -2.34 -0.83 5.56
N ARG A 45 -1.68 -0.55 6.70
CA ARG A 45 -0.27 -0.09 6.70
C ARG A 45 0.67 -1.11 6.08
N LYS A 46 0.48 -2.40 6.39
CA LYS A 46 1.33 -3.48 5.87
C LYS A 46 1.16 -3.66 4.36
N GLU A 47 -0.06 -3.55 3.85
CA GLU A 47 -0.35 -3.60 2.41
C GLU A 47 0.29 -2.42 1.67
N ILE A 48 0.14 -1.19 2.20
CA ILE A 48 0.80 0.01 1.65
C ILE A 48 2.32 -0.19 1.58
N ALA A 49 2.93 -0.70 2.66
CA ALA A 49 4.37 -0.95 2.69
C ALA A 49 4.81 -1.96 1.61
N ARG A 50 4.06 -3.06 1.46
CA ARG A 50 4.33 -4.07 0.41
C ARG A 50 4.22 -3.49 -1.01
N LEU A 51 3.20 -2.68 -1.28
CA LEU A 51 3.04 -2.01 -2.57
C LEU A 51 4.20 -1.06 -2.85
N MET A 52 4.64 -0.28 -1.86
CA MET A 52 5.78 0.64 -1.99
C MET A 52 7.10 -0.11 -2.21
N THR A 53 7.31 -1.24 -1.52
CA THR A 53 8.50 -2.07 -1.72
C THR A 53 8.57 -2.62 -3.14
N GLU A 54 7.47 -3.13 -3.67
CA GLU A 54 7.41 -3.64 -5.05
C GLU A 54 7.72 -2.53 -6.08
N LEU A 55 7.18 -1.32 -5.91
CA LEU A 55 7.52 -0.17 -6.76
C LEU A 55 9.01 0.19 -6.66
N ALA A 56 9.58 0.14 -5.46
CA ALA A 56 11.00 0.43 -5.24
C ALA A 56 11.92 -0.64 -5.84
N GLU A 57 11.52 -1.92 -5.78
CA GLU A 57 12.23 -3.04 -6.43
C GLU A 57 12.24 -2.87 -7.96
N ARG A 58 11.09 -2.58 -8.57
CA ARG A 58 10.98 -2.30 -10.01
C ARG A 58 11.79 -1.08 -10.45
N ARG A 59 11.79 -0.03 -9.61
CA ARG A 59 12.62 1.15 -9.88
C ARG A 59 14.11 0.80 -9.80
N ARG A 60 14.53 0.00 -8.83
CA ARG A 60 15.93 -0.45 -8.70
C ARG A 60 16.37 -1.32 -9.88
N SER A 61 15.56 -2.27 -10.32
CA SER A 61 15.90 -3.10 -11.50
C SER A 61 16.07 -2.25 -12.75
N ARG A 62 15.19 -1.26 -12.96
CA ARG A 62 15.27 -0.35 -14.11
C ARG A 62 16.49 0.58 -14.09
N VAL A 63 17.01 0.91 -12.90
CA VAL A 63 18.23 1.72 -12.76
C VAL A 63 19.47 0.86 -12.99
N ALA A 64 19.49 -0.38 -12.49
CA ALA A 64 20.59 -1.32 -12.70
C ALA A 64 20.79 -1.73 -14.18
N GLU A 65 19.75 -1.68 -15.01
CA GLU A 65 19.87 -1.91 -16.46
C GLU A 65 20.38 -0.68 -17.24
N LYS A 66 20.45 0.50 -16.60
CA LYS A 66 20.87 1.76 -17.24
C LYS A 66 22.32 2.15 -16.93
N GLU A 67 23.00 1.44 -16.04
CA GLU A 67 24.42 1.60 -15.72
C GLU A 67 25.26 0.56 -16.47
#